data_AF-A0A967F470-F1
#
_entry.id   AF-A0A967F470-F1
#
_cell.length_a   1.000
_cell.length_b   1.000
_cell.length_c   1.000
_cell.angle_alpha   90.00
_cell.angle_beta   90.00
_cell.angle_gamma   90.00
#
_symmetry.space_group_name_H-M   'P 1'
#
loop_
_entity.id
_entity.type
_entity.pdbx_description
1 polymer ?
#
loop_
_entity_poly.entity_id
_entity_poly.type
_entity_poly.pdbx_seq_one_letter_code
_entity_poly.pdbx_strand_id
1 'polypeptide(L)'
;SGGVSQFETFDHKPKLTELNGKPMPDSLTAGQRLAQIRGKELIVCGSPYRFSRHGQCGAELSELLPFTSRIADDICIVKSCVSEAINHDPAVTFLQCGNQQPGRPTMGAWLSYGLGSANSDLPAFVVLTSGMNQGQNLHTRYWGSGFLPSEHQGVRFRPARDAVPFVNNPEGISRGARRRVLDSVRALNELRQREVFDPEIEARINAYEMAFRMQTS
;
A
#
# COMPACT_ATOMS: atom_id res chain seq x y z
N SER A 1 3.18 10.36 -0.70
CA SER A 1 4.23 9.39 -0.42
C SER A 1 5.55 10.11 -0.39
N GLY A 2 6.00 10.44 0.81
CA GLY A 2 7.39 10.75 1.11
C GLY A 2 7.74 9.87 2.30
N GLY A 3 8.76 9.04 2.15
CA GLY A 3 9.34 8.26 3.23
C GLY A 3 10.70 8.83 3.59
N VAL A 4 11.17 8.56 4.80
CA VAL A 4 12.58 8.80 5.11
C VAL A 4 13.42 7.92 4.17
N SER A 5 14.45 8.50 3.57
CA SER A 5 15.29 7.79 2.61
C SER A 5 16.00 6.60 3.26
N GLN A 6 16.03 5.48 2.53
CA GLN A 6 16.74 4.27 2.94
C GLN A 6 18.25 4.49 3.06
N PHE A 7 18.82 5.38 2.23
CA PHE A 7 20.26 5.67 2.22
C PHE A 7 20.71 6.50 3.42
N GLU A 8 19.77 7.19 4.07
CA GLU A 8 19.98 7.98 5.29
C GLU A 8 19.63 7.18 6.56
N THR A 9 19.13 5.94 6.45
CA THR A 9 18.59 5.17 7.58
C THR A 9 19.18 3.77 7.74
N PHE A 10 18.88 2.85 6.81
CA PHE A 10 19.17 1.42 6.94
C PHE A 10 20.16 0.89 5.88
N ASP A 11 20.50 1.71 4.88
CA ASP A 11 21.31 1.28 3.74
C ASP A 11 22.52 2.18 3.52
N HIS A 12 23.54 2.00 4.36
CA HIS A 12 24.83 2.66 4.21
C HIS A 12 25.42 2.38 2.81
N LYS A 13 25.64 3.45 2.03
CA LYS A 13 26.27 3.40 0.71
C LYS A 13 27.57 4.22 0.69
N PRO A 14 28.71 3.67 1.16
CA PRO A 14 29.99 4.40 1.19
C PRO A 14 30.40 5.01 -0.16
N LYS A 15 30.08 4.34 -1.27
CA LYS A 15 30.39 4.84 -2.62
C LYS A 15 29.61 6.11 -2.98
N LEU A 16 28.39 6.30 -2.48
CA LEU A 16 27.65 7.55 -2.68
C LEU A 16 28.33 8.71 -1.93
N THR A 17 28.87 8.45 -0.73
CA THR A 17 29.64 9.45 0.03
C THR A 17 30.96 9.79 -0.68
N GLU A 18 31.68 8.80 -1.22
CA GLU A 18 32.92 9.00 -1.99
C GLU A 18 32.71 9.82 -3.28
N LEU A 19 31.55 9.66 -3.91
CA LEU A 19 31.17 10.35 -5.13
C LEU A 19 30.36 11.63 -4.89
N ASN A 20 30.11 12.00 -3.63
CA ASN A 20 29.25 13.13 -3.30
C ASN A 20 29.70 14.42 -4.01
N GLY A 21 28.76 15.10 -4.67
CA GLY A 21 28.99 16.32 -5.45
C GLY A 21 29.65 16.10 -6.81
N LYS A 22 30.06 14.87 -7.18
CA LYS A 22 30.58 14.56 -8.52
C LYS A 22 29.45 14.29 -9.50
N PRO A 23 29.68 14.44 -10.82
CA PRO A 23 28.71 14.05 -11.84
C PRO A 23 28.31 12.58 -11.71
N MET A 24 27.04 12.29 -11.96
CA MET A 24 26.52 10.93 -12.06
C MET A 24 27.23 10.17 -13.19
N PRO A 25 27.66 8.91 -12.97
CA PRO A 25 28.29 8.10 -14.01
C PRO A 25 27.37 7.91 -15.23
N ASP A 26 27.92 8.08 -16.43
CA ASP A 26 27.17 7.89 -17.69
C ASP A 26 26.57 6.49 -17.81
N SER A 27 27.22 5.47 -17.23
CA SER A 27 26.70 4.10 -17.20
C SER A 27 25.33 3.96 -16.52
N LEU A 28 24.93 4.93 -15.68
CA LEU A 28 23.66 4.92 -14.96
C LEU A 28 22.61 5.85 -15.58
N THR A 29 23.02 6.77 -16.46
CA THR A 29 22.15 7.80 -17.06
C THR A 29 21.92 7.57 -18.56
N ALA A 30 22.83 6.86 -19.24
CA ALA A 30 22.72 6.55 -20.66
C ALA A 30 21.43 5.78 -20.97
N GLY A 31 20.65 6.28 -21.93
CA GLY A 31 19.38 5.69 -22.35
C GLY A 31 18.20 5.91 -21.40
N GLN A 32 18.41 6.52 -20.22
CA GLN A 32 17.35 6.78 -19.26
C GLN A 32 16.50 8.00 -19.65
N ARG A 33 15.17 7.88 -19.54
CA ARG A 33 14.23 8.97 -19.84
C ARG A 33 14.03 9.89 -18.63
N LEU A 34 15.00 10.78 -18.40
CA LEU A 34 15.01 11.74 -17.28
C LEU A 34 14.20 13.01 -17.56
N ALA A 35 12.92 12.85 -17.94
CA ALA A 35 12.08 13.96 -18.43
C ALA A 35 11.92 15.12 -17.43
N GLN A 36 11.87 14.83 -16.13
CA GLN A 36 11.64 15.82 -15.06
C GLN A 36 12.87 16.65 -14.68
N ILE A 37 14.07 16.21 -15.05
CA ILE A 37 15.35 16.84 -14.70
C ILE A 37 16.20 17.13 -15.94
N ARG A 38 15.55 17.18 -17.11
CA ARG A 38 16.21 17.40 -18.40
C ARG A 38 16.96 18.72 -18.40
N GLY A 39 18.24 18.69 -18.76
CA GLY A 39 19.10 19.87 -18.82
C GLY A 39 19.65 20.34 -17.47
N LYS A 40 19.40 19.62 -16.37
CA LYS A 40 20.06 19.86 -15.09
C LYS A 40 21.34 19.03 -14.98
N GLU A 41 22.32 19.58 -14.29
CA GLU A 41 23.50 18.83 -13.88
C GLU A 41 23.08 17.73 -12.90
N LEU A 42 23.45 16.49 -13.21
CA LEU A 42 23.14 15.32 -12.39
C LEU A 42 24.33 15.07 -11.48
N ILE A 43 24.20 15.44 -10.21
CA ILE A 43 25.24 15.21 -9.21
C ILE A 43 24.84 14.05 -8.29
N VAL A 44 25.84 13.29 -7.84
CA VAL A 44 25.65 12.26 -6.83
C VAL A 44 25.46 12.94 -5.47
N CYS A 45 24.39 12.59 -4.76
CA CYS A 45 24.17 13.02 -3.38
C CYS A 45 24.52 11.87 -2.43
N GLY A 46 25.63 12.01 -1.71
CA GLY A 46 26.00 11.13 -0.62
C GLY A 46 25.22 11.43 0.66
N SER A 47 25.08 10.44 1.53
CA SER A 47 24.43 10.66 2.83
C SER A 47 25.31 11.56 3.71
N PRO A 48 24.76 12.60 4.34
CA PRO A 48 25.51 13.45 5.27
C PRO A 48 25.62 12.85 6.68
N TYR A 49 24.89 11.75 6.95
CA TYR A 49 24.78 11.15 8.27
C TYR A 49 25.82 10.06 8.50
N ARG A 50 26.17 9.87 9.76
CA ARG A 50 27.09 8.81 10.18
C ARG A 50 26.36 7.48 10.33
N PHE A 51 27.07 6.41 9.98
CA PHE A 51 26.62 5.05 10.18
C PHE A 51 27.52 4.33 11.18
N SER A 52 26.96 3.43 11.97
CA SER A 52 27.70 2.60 12.92
C SER A 52 27.10 1.20 12.98
N ARG A 53 27.94 0.21 13.30
CA ARG A 53 27.50 -1.18 13.49
C ARG A 53 26.84 -1.33 14.86
N HIS A 54 25.70 -1.99 14.89
CA HIS A 54 24.92 -2.25 16.09
C HIS A 54 24.52 -3.72 16.20
N GLY A 55 24.32 -4.16 17.44
CA GLY A 55 23.96 -5.54 17.75
C GLY A 55 25.04 -6.56 17.44
N GLN A 56 24.74 -7.82 17.72
CA GLN A 56 25.53 -8.98 17.31
C GLN A 56 25.38 -9.25 15.81
N CYS A 57 24.24 -8.88 15.22
CA CYS A 57 23.98 -8.97 13.79
C CYS A 57 24.88 -8.04 12.97
N GLY A 58 25.49 -7.03 13.60
CA GLY A 58 26.40 -6.09 12.96
C GLY A 58 25.72 -5.16 11.97
N ALA A 59 24.41 -4.91 12.13
CA ALA A 59 23.65 -4.04 11.26
C ALA A 59 24.21 -2.61 11.28
N GLU A 60 24.45 -2.05 10.09
CA GLU A 60 24.88 -0.65 9.94
C GLU A 60 23.65 0.27 9.89
N LEU A 61 23.45 1.05 10.95
CA LEU A 61 22.34 2.00 11.06
C LEU A 61 22.85 3.43 11.18
N SER A 62 22.07 4.35 10.65
CA SER A 62 22.32 5.79 10.73
C SER A 62 22.15 6.32 12.15
N GLU A 63 22.90 7.37 12.49
CA GLU A 63 22.74 8.14 13.73
C GLU A 63 21.32 8.74 13.89
N LEU A 64 20.55 8.82 12.81
CA LEU A 64 19.14 9.22 12.83
C LEU A 64 18.21 8.23 13.54
N LEU A 65 18.66 7.00 13.79
CA LEU A 65 17.86 5.93 14.39
C LEU A 65 18.43 5.46 15.74
N PRO A 66 18.64 6.35 16.72
CA PRO A 66 19.36 6.05 17.96
C PRO A 66 18.63 5.08 18.89
N PHE A 67 17.31 4.94 18.73
CA PHE A 67 16.49 4.01 19.51
C PHE A 67 16.29 2.69 18.76
N THR A 68 16.09 2.74 17.45
CA THR A 68 16.00 1.53 16.62
C THR A 68 17.30 0.74 16.64
N SER A 69 18.45 1.43 16.69
CA SER A 69 19.75 0.76 16.76
C SER A 69 19.96 -0.06 18.04
N ARG A 70 19.20 0.23 19.12
CA ARG A 70 19.25 -0.54 20.38
C ARG A 70 18.55 -1.90 20.28
N ILE A 71 17.70 -2.09 19.28
CA ILE A 71 16.94 -3.31 19.02
C ILE A 71 17.40 -3.98 17.71
N ALA A 72 18.62 -3.71 17.26
CA ALA A 72 19.14 -4.20 15.97
C ALA A 72 19.12 -5.73 15.83
N ASP A 73 19.25 -6.45 16.95
CA ASP A 73 19.18 -7.92 16.99
C ASP A 73 17.74 -8.47 17.03
N ASP A 74 16.76 -7.63 17.38
CA ASP A 74 15.35 -8.02 17.48
C ASP A 74 14.53 -7.68 16.22
N ILE A 75 15.16 -7.06 15.23
CA ILE A 75 14.52 -6.64 13.98
C ILE A 75 15.18 -7.28 12.76
N CYS A 76 14.39 -7.52 11.72
CA CYS A 76 14.88 -7.95 10.42
C CYS A 76 14.91 -6.76 9.45
N ILE A 77 16.08 -6.49 8.86
CA ILE A 77 16.24 -5.46 7.83
C ILE A 77 16.31 -6.14 6.47
N VAL A 78 15.26 -5.97 5.65
CA VAL A 78 15.18 -6.53 4.30
C VAL A 78 15.69 -5.52 3.27
N LYS A 79 16.83 -5.83 2.62
CA LYS A 79 17.50 -4.97 1.63
C LYS A 79 17.50 -5.55 0.21
N SER A 80 16.69 -6.58 -0.04
CA SER A 80 16.66 -7.32 -1.31
C SER A 80 15.79 -6.66 -2.38
N CYS A 81 15.03 -5.62 -2.07
CA CYS A 81 14.18 -4.93 -3.04
C CYS A 81 15.02 -4.08 -4.00
N VAL A 82 14.91 -4.36 -5.30
CA VAL A 82 15.59 -3.62 -6.37
C VAL A 82 14.54 -3.23 -7.40
N SER A 83 14.63 -2.00 -7.91
CA SER A 83 13.74 -1.47 -8.94
C SER A 83 14.54 -0.65 -9.95
N GLU A 84 14.19 -0.78 -11.22
CA GLU A 84 14.72 0.04 -12.32
C GLU A 84 13.90 1.32 -12.54
N ALA A 85 12.81 1.50 -11.79
CA ALA A 85 11.96 2.67 -11.90
C ALA A 85 12.68 3.91 -11.37
N ILE A 86 13.03 4.82 -12.28
CA ILE A 86 13.62 6.13 -11.95
C ILE A 86 12.59 7.15 -11.44
N ASN A 87 11.31 6.94 -11.77
CA ASN A 87 10.23 7.86 -11.44
C ASN A 87 9.44 7.35 -10.23
N HIS A 88 9.00 8.29 -9.41
CA HIS A 88 8.25 7.99 -8.19
C HIS A 88 7.00 7.12 -8.44
N ASP A 89 6.15 7.46 -9.41
CA ASP A 89 4.87 6.74 -9.63
C ASP A 89 5.04 5.29 -10.10
N PRO A 90 5.90 4.98 -11.10
CA PRO A 90 6.25 3.60 -11.43
C PRO A 90 6.93 2.84 -10.28
N ALA A 91 7.77 3.50 -9.48
CA ALA A 91 8.43 2.86 -8.34
C ALA A 91 7.43 2.46 -7.25
N VAL A 92 6.46 3.33 -6.92
CA VAL A 92 5.37 3.00 -5.99
C VAL A 92 4.51 1.87 -6.54
N THR A 93 4.19 1.89 -7.84
CA THR A 93 3.42 0.82 -8.47
C THR A 93 4.16 -0.51 -8.39
N PHE A 94 5.47 -0.52 -8.69
CA PHE A 94 6.31 -1.70 -8.55
C PHE A 94 6.36 -2.23 -7.12
N LEU A 95 6.52 -1.36 -6.13
CA LEU A 95 6.50 -1.76 -4.72
C LEU A 95 5.17 -2.41 -4.33
N GLN A 96 4.05 -1.88 -4.85
CA GLN A 96 2.73 -2.38 -4.49
C GLN A 96 2.36 -3.67 -5.21
N CYS A 97 2.71 -3.86 -6.48
CA CYS A 97 2.22 -4.99 -7.29
C CYS A 97 3.29 -5.76 -8.08
N GLY A 98 4.56 -5.49 -7.84
CA GLY A 98 5.69 -6.14 -8.50
C GLY A 98 5.88 -5.75 -9.98
N ASN A 99 5.18 -4.72 -10.47
CA ASN A 99 5.32 -4.23 -11.84
C ASN A 99 5.22 -2.70 -11.88
N GLN A 100 6.00 -2.07 -12.75
CA GLN A 100 5.94 -0.63 -12.98
C GLN A 100 4.63 -0.19 -13.65
N GLN A 101 3.96 -1.10 -14.37
CA GLN A 101 2.65 -0.86 -14.97
C GLN A 101 1.51 -1.27 -14.03
N PRO A 102 0.46 -0.45 -13.87
CA PRO A 102 -0.67 -0.77 -13.02
C PRO A 102 -1.53 -1.89 -13.62
N GLY A 103 -2.41 -2.47 -12.78
CA GLY A 103 -3.37 -3.50 -13.19
C GLY A 103 -3.11 -4.87 -12.57
N ARG A 104 -1.92 -5.07 -11.98
CA ARG A 104 -1.64 -6.26 -11.16
C ARG A 104 -2.20 -6.12 -9.74
N PRO A 105 -2.58 -7.24 -9.09
CA PRO A 105 -3.02 -7.22 -7.70
C PRO A 105 -1.92 -6.69 -6.80
N THR A 106 -2.31 -5.83 -5.87
CA THR A 106 -1.39 -5.22 -4.91
C THR A 106 -1.07 -6.18 -3.76
N MET A 107 -0.01 -5.92 -3.02
CA MET A 107 0.44 -6.76 -1.90
C MET A 107 -0.70 -6.98 -0.89
N GLY A 108 -1.47 -5.94 -0.56
CA GLY A 108 -2.63 -6.08 0.32
C GLY A 108 -3.72 -7.00 -0.25
N ALA A 109 -3.94 -6.97 -1.58
CA ALA A 109 -4.89 -7.87 -2.23
C ALA A 109 -4.39 -9.33 -2.25
N TRP A 110 -3.09 -9.55 -2.48
CA TRP A 110 -2.48 -10.89 -2.39
C TRP A 110 -2.53 -11.46 -0.98
N LEU A 111 -2.27 -10.64 0.04
CA LEU A 111 -2.39 -11.06 1.43
C LEU A 111 -3.84 -11.39 1.78
N SER A 112 -4.80 -10.56 1.36
CA SER A 112 -6.23 -10.81 1.51
C SER A 112 -6.66 -12.12 0.84
N TYR A 113 -6.19 -12.39 -0.38
CA TYR A 113 -6.52 -13.61 -1.12
C TYR A 113 -5.86 -14.86 -0.53
N GLY A 114 -4.57 -14.79 -0.20
CA GLY A 114 -3.79 -15.94 0.24
C GLY A 114 -3.96 -16.29 1.72
N LEU A 115 -4.19 -15.30 2.58
CA LEU A 115 -4.28 -15.48 4.03
C LEU A 115 -5.69 -15.27 4.59
N GLY A 116 -6.58 -14.61 3.84
CA GLY A 116 -7.91 -14.23 4.32
C GLY A 116 -7.85 -13.15 5.40
N SER A 117 -8.86 -13.14 6.27
CA SER A 117 -8.96 -12.23 7.41
C SER A 117 -9.08 -13.03 8.70
N ALA A 118 -8.33 -12.63 9.73
CA ALA A 118 -8.54 -13.10 11.10
C ALA A 118 -9.72 -12.40 11.80
N ASN A 119 -10.32 -11.39 11.15
CA ASN A 119 -11.44 -10.61 11.66
C ASN A 119 -12.69 -10.81 10.78
N SER A 120 -13.84 -11.06 11.40
CA SER A 120 -15.14 -11.18 10.73
C SER A 120 -15.83 -9.84 10.46
N ASP A 121 -15.41 -8.79 11.16
CA ASP A 121 -16.17 -7.54 11.27
C ASP A 121 -15.54 -6.37 10.52
N LEU A 122 -14.34 -6.54 9.95
CA LEU A 122 -13.68 -5.56 9.09
C LEU A 122 -13.19 -6.21 7.79
N PRO A 123 -13.02 -5.43 6.71
CA PRO A 123 -12.33 -5.87 5.51
C PRO A 123 -10.91 -6.39 5.81
N ALA A 124 -10.49 -7.44 5.12
CA ALA A 124 -9.15 -8.01 5.25
C ALA A 124 -8.04 -7.00 4.84
N PHE A 125 -8.35 -6.09 3.91
CA PHE A 125 -7.44 -5.07 3.42
C PHE A 125 -8.03 -3.67 3.59
N VAL A 126 -7.54 -2.94 4.59
CA VAL A 126 -7.96 -1.57 4.90
C VAL A 126 -6.91 -0.57 4.44
N VAL A 127 -7.36 0.53 3.84
CA VAL A 127 -6.51 1.62 3.38
C VAL A 127 -6.80 2.87 4.20
N LEU A 128 -5.82 3.27 5.01
CA LEU A 128 -5.87 4.49 5.80
C LEU A 128 -5.26 5.63 5.01
N THR A 129 -5.95 6.76 4.94
CA THR A 129 -5.44 7.97 4.26
C THR A 129 -5.06 9.01 5.30
N SER A 130 -3.78 9.38 5.35
CA SER A 130 -3.30 10.53 6.10
C SER A 130 -3.34 11.77 5.22
N GLY A 131 -4.09 12.81 5.61
CA GLY A 131 -4.05 14.10 4.92
C GLY A 131 -5.39 14.85 4.95
N MET A 132 -5.51 15.80 5.88
CA MET A 132 -6.41 16.94 5.69
C MET A 132 -5.90 17.77 4.50
N ASN A 133 -6.73 17.95 3.48
CA ASN A 133 -6.72 19.08 2.55
C ASN A 133 -5.44 19.40 1.73
N GLN A 134 -4.45 18.53 1.62
CA GLN A 134 -3.22 18.83 0.85
C GLN A 134 -2.86 17.70 -0.14
N GLY A 135 -3.42 17.80 -1.34
CA GLY A 135 -2.76 17.55 -2.64
C GLY A 135 -2.14 16.19 -2.97
N GLN A 136 -2.00 15.24 -2.04
CA GLN A 136 -1.35 13.97 -2.34
C GLN A 136 -2.38 12.93 -2.79
N ASN A 137 -2.64 12.91 -4.09
CA ASN A 137 -3.54 11.95 -4.73
C ASN A 137 -2.99 10.53 -4.59
N LEU A 138 -3.36 9.82 -3.51
CA LEU A 138 -3.19 8.38 -3.44
C LEU A 138 -4.09 7.75 -4.50
N HIS A 139 -3.50 7.31 -5.60
CA HIS A 139 -4.22 6.67 -6.68
C HIS A 139 -4.79 5.33 -6.18
N THR A 140 -6.06 5.05 -6.53
CA THR A 140 -6.74 3.79 -6.20
C THR A 140 -5.97 2.56 -6.69
N ARG A 141 -5.20 2.70 -7.78
CA ARG A 141 -4.33 1.65 -8.32
C ARG A 141 -3.24 1.16 -7.34
N TYR A 142 -2.90 1.93 -6.31
CA TYR A 142 -1.92 1.52 -5.30
C TYR A 142 -2.47 0.51 -4.29
N TRP A 143 -3.77 0.24 -4.30
CA TRP A 143 -4.45 -0.71 -3.41
C TRP A 143 -5.55 -1.49 -4.16
N GLY A 144 -5.31 -1.74 -5.45
CA GLY A 144 -6.23 -2.48 -6.32
C GLY A 144 -6.14 -4.00 -6.15
N SER A 145 -7.25 -4.71 -6.38
CA SER A 145 -7.28 -6.18 -6.50
C SER A 145 -6.74 -6.67 -7.86
N GLY A 146 -6.66 -5.81 -8.87
CA GLY A 146 -6.22 -6.19 -10.21
C GLY A 146 -7.17 -7.22 -10.81
N PHE A 147 -6.65 -8.38 -11.20
CA PHE A 147 -7.45 -9.50 -11.70
C PHE A 147 -7.97 -10.44 -10.59
N LEU A 148 -7.63 -10.21 -9.31
CA LEU A 148 -8.25 -10.96 -8.21
C LEU A 148 -9.70 -10.50 -8.01
N PRO A 149 -10.57 -11.37 -7.45
CA PRO A 149 -11.93 -11.01 -7.08
C PRO A 149 -12.00 -9.69 -6.31
N SER A 150 -13.06 -8.92 -6.56
CA SER A 150 -13.24 -7.58 -6.01
C SER A 150 -13.38 -7.55 -4.48
N GLU A 151 -13.66 -8.70 -3.84
CA GLU A 151 -13.63 -8.82 -2.37
C GLU A 151 -12.24 -8.59 -1.76
N HIS A 152 -11.15 -8.70 -2.54
CA HIS A 152 -9.79 -8.38 -2.12
C HIS A 152 -9.38 -6.94 -2.43
N GLN A 153 -10.29 -6.13 -2.98
CA GLN A 153 -10.07 -4.71 -3.18
C GLN A 153 -9.85 -4.04 -1.82
N GLY A 154 -8.79 -3.24 -1.70
CA GLY A 154 -8.58 -2.48 -0.47
C GLY A 154 -9.80 -1.60 -0.19
N VAL A 155 -10.14 -1.38 1.07
CA VAL A 155 -11.27 -0.53 1.46
C VAL A 155 -10.74 0.73 2.11
N ARG A 156 -10.96 1.89 1.46
CA ARG A 156 -10.51 3.17 1.97
C ARG A 156 -11.37 3.63 3.14
N PHE A 157 -10.73 3.84 4.29
CA PHE A 157 -11.35 4.43 5.47
C PHE A 157 -11.11 5.94 5.45
N ARG A 158 -12.18 6.71 5.52
CA ARG A 158 -12.14 8.17 5.56
C ARG A 158 -11.77 8.64 6.97
N PRO A 159 -11.00 9.73 7.11
CA PRO A 159 -10.74 10.37 8.41
C PRO A 159 -11.98 11.20 8.83
N ALA A 160 -13.12 10.55 8.99
CA ALA A 160 -14.40 11.14 9.37
C ALA A 160 -15.12 10.23 10.37
N ARG A 161 -16.20 10.74 10.99
CA ARG A 161 -17.05 9.96 11.90
C ARG A 161 -17.51 8.65 11.26
N ASP A 162 -17.87 8.70 9.98
CA ASP A 162 -18.22 7.53 9.17
C ASP A 162 -17.01 7.13 8.31
N ALA A 163 -16.19 6.22 8.85
CA ALA A 163 -14.98 5.75 8.18
C ALA A 163 -15.29 5.07 6.83
N VAL A 164 -16.41 4.35 6.75
CA VAL A 164 -16.95 3.80 5.49
C VAL A 164 -18.32 4.45 5.22
N PRO A 165 -18.54 5.01 4.02
CA PRO A 165 -19.79 5.71 3.71
C PRO A 165 -20.98 4.76 3.73
N PHE A 166 -22.13 5.26 4.19
CA PHE A 166 -23.40 4.51 4.20
C PHE A 166 -23.37 3.20 5.02
N VAL A 167 -22.40 3.05 5.92
CA VAL A 167 -22.46 1.98 6.91
C VAL A 167 -23.60 2.26 7.87
N ASN A 168 -23.87 3.47 8.32
CA ASN A 168 -25.00 3.68 9.25
C ASN A 168 -26.37 3.59 8.56
N ASN A 169 -27.36 3.03 9.28
CA ASN A 169 -28.75 3.03 8.82
C ASN A 169 -29.33 4.46 8.90
N PRO A 170 -30.11 4.90 7.90
CA PRO A 170 -30.84 6.16 7.98
C PRO A 170 -31.76 6.20 9.20
N GLU A 171 -32.04 7.40 9.69
CA GLU A 171 -32.98 7.61 10.80
C GLU A 171 -34.36 7.02 10.45
N GLY A 172 -34.95 6.27 11.38
CA GLY A 172 -36.23 5.56 11.19
C GLY A 172 -36.12 4.14 10.61
N ILE A 173 -34.96 3.68 10.17
CA ILE A 173 -34.76 2.29 9.70
C ILE A 173 -34.31 1.39 10.85
N SER A 174 -35.16 0.45 11.25
CA SER A 174 -34.80 -0.55 12.26
C SER A 174 -33.80 -1.57 11.72
N ARG A 175 -32.95 -2.12 12.61
CA ARG A 175 -31.99 -3.17 12.26
C ARG A 175 -32.67 -4.38 11.59
N GLY A 176 -33.84 -4.79 12.09
CA GLY A 176 -34.61 -5.89 11.52
C GLY A 176 -35.15 -5.59 10.11
N ALA A 177 -35.55 -4.34 9.84
CA ALA A 177 -35.95 -3.93 8.49
C ALA A 177 -34.76 -3.98 7.52
N ARG A 178 -33.58 -3.51 7.95
CA ARG A 178 -32.35 -3.57 7.14
C ARG A 178 -31.95 -5.02 6.82
N ARG A 179 -31.97 -5.93 7.80
CA ARG A 179 -31.66 -7.35 7.59
C ARG A 179 -32.56 -7.99 6.54
N ARG A 180 -33.88 -7.76 6.62
CA ARG A 180 -34.83 -8.26 5.60
C ARG A 180 -34.54 -7.74 4.19
N VAL A 181 -34.15 -6.47 4.05
CA VAL A 181 -33.76 -5.93 2.74
C VAL A 181 -32.52 -6.65 2.21
N LEU A 182 -31.52 -6.87 3.05
CA LEU A 182 -30.29 -7.57 2.66
C LEU A 182 -30.56 -9.04 2.31
N ASP A 183 -31.44 -9.73 3.06
CA ASP A 183 -31.86 -11.10 2.74
C ASP A 183 -32.55 -11.18 1.37
N SER A 184 -33.44 -10.23 1.06
CA SER A 184 -34.10 -10.16 -0.25
C SER A 184 -33.11 -9.88 -1.38
N VAL A 185 -32.17 -8.95 -1.18
CA VAL A 185 -31.13 -8.65 -2.18
C VAL A 185 -30.22 -9.85 -2.39
N ARG A 186 -29.85 -10.55 -1.31
CA ARG A 186 -29.07 -11.78 -1.37
C ARG A 186 -29.80 -12.86 -2.18
N ALA A 187 -31.08 -13.11 -1.90
CA ALA A 187 -31.87 -14.09 -2.63
C ALA A 187 -31.94 -13.78 -4.14
N LEU A 188 -32.11 -12.50 -4.52
CA LEU A 188 -32.11 -12.07 -5.92
C LEU A 188 -30.73 -12.26 -6.59
N ASN A 189 -29.65 -11.93 -5.88
CA ASN A 189 -28.30 -12.16 -6.38
C ASN A 189 -28.01 -13.66 -6.54
N GLU A 190 -28.42 -14.51 -5.59
CA GLU A 190 -28.25 -15.97 -5.67
C GLU A 190 -29.02 -16.58 -6.86
N LEU A 191 -30.22 -16.06 -7.17
CA LEU A 191 -30.95 -16.46 -8.38
C LEU A 191 -30.16 -16.10 -9.64
N ARG A 192 -29.64 -14.88 -9.73
CA ARG A 192 -28.85 -14.43 -10.88
C ARG A 192 -27.53 -15.20 -11.00
N GLN A 193 -26.91 -15.57 -9.88
CA GLN A 193 -25.67 -16.33 -9.87
C GLN A 193 -25.85 -17.72 -10.49
N ARG A 194 -27.00 -18.36 -10.28
CA ARG A 194 -27.32 -19.65 -10.91
C ARG A 194 -27.49 -19.58 -12.43
N GLU A 195 -27.72 -18.38 -12.97
CA GLU A 195 -27.86 -18.17 -14.41
C GLU A 195 -26.53 -17.82 -15.07
N VAL A 196 -25.73 -16.95 -14.44
CA VAL A 196 -24.56 -16.31 -15.07
C VAL A 196 -23.23 -16.87 -14.55
N PHE A 197 -23.20 -17.38 -13.32
CA PHE A 197 -21.99 -17.86 -12.65
C PHE A 197 -20.86 -16.82 -12.63
N ASP A 198 -21.21 -15.55 -12.33
CA ASP A 198 -20.28 -14.43 -12.30
C ASP A 198 -19.71 -14.25 -10.87
N PRO A 199 -18.39 -14.41 -10.66
CA PRO A 199 -17.76 -14.20 -9.34
C PRO A 199 -18.05 -12.82 -8.72
N GLU A 200 -18.36 -11.80 -9.53
CA GLU A 200 -18.68 -10.46 -9.03
C GLU A 200 -20.02 -10.43 -8.26
N ILE A 201 -20.94 -11.34 -8.56
CA ILE A 201 -22.21 -11.45 -7.83
C ILE A 201 -21.95 -11.96 -6.41
N GLU A 202 -21.07 -12.95 -6.25
CA GLU A 202 -20.65 -13.47 -4.96
C GLU A 202 -19.91 -12.40 -4.14
N ALA A 203 -18.97 -11.68 -4.78
CA ALA A 203 -18.25 -10.59 -4.13
C ALA A 203 -19.21 -9.48 -3.64
N ARG A 204 -20.27 -9.18 -4.41
CA ARG A 204 -21.31 -8.22 -4.03
C ARG A 204 -22.13 -8.68 -2.83
N ILE A 205 -22.51 -9.96 -2.78
CA ILE A 205 -23.18 -10.54 -1.60
C ILE A 205 -22.28 -10.40 -0.37
N ASN A 206 -21.00 -10.77 -0.49
CA ASN A 206 -20.02 -10.68 0.60
C ASN A 206 -19.84 -9.25 1.10
N ALA A 207 -19.79 -8.27 0.20
CA ALA A 207 -19.67 -6.86 0.55
C ALA A 207 -20.89 -6.34 1.33
N TYR A 208 -22.11 -6.75 0.96
CA TYR A 208 -23.32 -6.38 1.68
C TYR A 208 -23.39 -6.99 3.09
N GLU A 209 -23.00 -8.26 3.24
CA GLU A 209 -22.92 -8.91 4.55
C GLU A 209 -21.84 -8.29 5.44
N MET A 210 -20.68 -7.95 4.88
CA MET A 210 -19.62 -7.23 5.60
C MET A 210 -20.10 -5.87 6.10
N ALA A 211 -20.77 -5.09 5.24
CA ALA A 211 -21.33 -3.79 5.62
C ALA A 211 -22.35 -3.92 6.76
N PHE A 212 -23.18 -4.97 6.77
CA PHE A 212 -24.11 -5.23 7.87
C PHE A 212 -23.40 -5.60 9.17
N ARG A 213 -22.36 -6.44 9.13
CA ARG A 213 -21.59 -6.79 10.34
C ARG A 213 -20.90 -5.59 10.96
N MET A 214 -20.32 -4.72 10.13
CA MET A 214 -19.75 -3.44 10.57
C MET A 214 -20.77 -2.53 11.27
N GLN A 215 -22.07 -2.63 10.95
CA GLN A 215 -23.14 -1.88 11.64
C GLN A 215 -23.51 -2.45 13.01
N THR A 216 -23.38 -3.77 13.16
CA THR A 216 -23.88 -4.49 14.33
C THR A 216 -22.85 -4.66 15.44
N SER A 217 -21.57 -4.44 15.12
CA SER A 217 -20.43 -4.53 16.04
C SER A 217 -20.33 -3.31 16.96
#